data_AF-A0A3C1HZB8-F1
#
_entry.id   AF-A0A3C1HZB8-F1
#
_cell.length_a   1.000
_cell.length_b   1.000
_cell.length_c   1.000
_cell.angle_alpha   90.00
_cell.angle_beta   90.00
_cell.angle_gamma   90.00
#
_symmetry.space_group_name_H-M   'P 1'
#
loop_
_entity.id
_entity.type
_entity.pdbx_description
1 polymer ?
#
loop_
_entity_poly.entity_id
_entity_poly.type
_entity_poly.pdbx_seq_one_letter_code
_entity_poly.pdbx_strand_id
1 'polypeptide(L)'
;MMLSQEFLQSPWVILLLIANYLLMLTIFFVQRNVGKKKHRYDERYYQVNNRAKGRTWDIMLVIMLITWPIVIIFDGISFAFFLLTILYMLHCIIFGVAAAFYQSKE
;
A
#
# COMPACT_ATOMS: atom_id res chain seq x y z
N MET A 1 -8.77 15.02 20.28
CA MET A 1 -8.10 16.13 19.54
C MET A 1 -6.83 16.59 20.26
N MET A 2 -5.97 15.67 20.74
CA MET A 2 -4.68 16.00 21.40
C MET A 2 -3.47 15.79 20.48
N LEU A 3 -3.59 14.93 19.46
CA LEU A 3 -2.49 14.60 18.55
C LEU A 3 -2.00 15.78 17.71
N SER A 4 -2.83 16.77 17.36
CA SER A 4 -2.40 17.86 16.46
C SER A 4 -1.56 18.95 17.15
N GLN A 5 -1.79 19.22 18.44
CA GLN A 5 -1.07 20.27 19.16
C GLN A 5 0.31 19.79 19.65
N GLU A 6 0.43 18.57 20.16
CA GLU A 6 1.74 18.01 20.52
C GLU A 6 2.61 17.71 19.29
N PHE A 7 2.01 17.30 18.17
CA PHE A 7 2.74 17.05 16.91
C PHE A 7 3.41 18.32 16.35
N LEU A 8 2.82 19.51 16.57
CA LEU A 8 3.43 20.80 16.21
C LEU A 8 4.53 21.24 17.20
N GLN A 9 4.47 20.80 18.45
CA GLN A 9 5.48 21.11 19.48
C GLN A 9 6.71 20.21 19.41
N SER A 10 6.58 19.04 18.78
CA SER A 10 7.60 17.99 18.67
C SER A 10 8.05 17.82 17.20
N PRO A 11 8.90 18.73 16.67
CA PRO A 11 9.32 18.70 15.27
C PRO A 11 10.09 17.42 14.88
N TRP A 12 10.62 16.67 15.85
CA TRP A 12 11.31 15.40 15.60
C TRP A 12 10.40 14.28 15.08
N VAL A 13 9.09 14.30 15.37
CA VAL A 13 8.15 13.28 14.85
C VAL A 13 8.01 13.41 13.33
N ILE A 14 7.97 14.63 12.81
CA ILE A 14 7.97 14.89 11.36
C ILE A 14 9.27 14.37 10.73
N LEU A 15 10.41 14.62 11.38
CA LEU A 15 11.70 14.10 10.92
C LEU A 15 11.74 12.58 10.92
N LEU A 16 11.16 11.91 11.92
CA LEU A 16 11.06 10.44 11.96
C LEU A 16 10.18 9.88 10.85
N LEU A 17 9.04 10.52 10.55
CA LEU A 17 8.18 10.12 9.43
C LEU A 17 8.93 10.27 8.10
N ILE A 18 9.56 11.42 7.87
CA ILE A 18 10.36 11.68 6.66
C ILE A 18 11.50 10.66 6.55
N ALA A 19 12.23 10.41 7.64
CA ALA A 19 13.31 9.43 7.68
C ALA A 19 12.81 8.01 7.37
N ASN A 20 11.60 7.64 7.82
CA ASN A 20 11.00 6.35 7.49
C ASN A 20 10.71 6.22 5.98
N TYR A 21 10.10 7.23 5.36
CA TYR A 21 9.88 7.24 3.92
C TYR A 21 11.19 7.19 3.12
N LEU A 22 12.20 7.96 3.55
CA LEU A 22 13.53 7.93 2.95
C LEU A 22 14.17 6.55 3.07
N LEU A 23 14.07 5.91 4.24
CA LEU A 23 14.58 4.55 4.46
C LEU A 23 13.89 3.54 3.54
N MET A 24 12.56 3.58 3.42
CA MET A 24 11.82 2.71 2.50
C MET A 24 12.27 2.91 1.05
N LEU A 25 12.45 4.17 0.64
CA LEU A 25 12.94 4.52 -0.69
C LEU A 25 14.36 4.01 -0.92
N THR A 26 15.26 4.19 0.05
CA THR A 26 16.64 3.68 -0.01
C THR A 26 16.65 2.15 -0.13
N ILE A 27 15.87 1.45 0.71
CA ILE A 27 15.76 -0.02 0.65
C ILE A 27 15.28 -0.46 -0.74
N PHE A 28 14.26 0.21 -1.30
CA PHE A 28 13.77 -0.07 -2.64
C PHE A 28 14.86 0.07 -3.71
N PHE A 29 15.61 1.18 -3.69
CA PHE A 29 16.71 1.40 -4.63
C PHE A 29 17.85 0.40 -4.47
N VAL A 30 18.25 0.10 -3.23
CA VAL A 30 19.29 -0.89 -2.93
C VAL A 30 18.86 -2.27 -3.42
N GLN A 31 17.63 -2.69 -3.13
CA GLN A 31 17.08 -3.97 -3.59
C GLN A 31 17.11 -4.05 -5.12
N ARG A 32 16.73 -2.98 -5.82
CA ARG A 32 16.73 -2.92 -7.29
C ARG A 32 18.15 -3.00 -7.86
N ASN A 33 19.10 -2.29 -7.26
CA ASN A 33 20.49 -2.31 -7.70
C ASN A 33 21.17 -3.66 -7.45
N VAL A 34 20.98 -4.25 -6.26
CA VAL A 34 21.55 -5.56 -5.91
C VAL A 34 20.90 -6.68 -6.73
N GLY A 35 19.59 -6.61 -6.95
CA GLY A 35 18.86 -7.58 -7.77
C GLY A 35 19.36 -7.63 -9.21
N LYS A 36 19.64 -6.45 -9.81
CA LYS A 36 20.26 -6.36 -11.14
C LYS A 36 21.67 -6.92 -11.17
N LYS A 37 22.53 -6.55 -10.20
CA LYS A 37 23.92 -7.02 -10.13
C LYS A 37 24.04 -8.53 -9.93
N LYS A 38 23.06 -9.16 -9.27
CA LYS A 38 23.06 -10.60 -8.94
C LYS A 38 22.19 -11.44 -9.88
N HIS A 39 21.73 -10.89 -11.01
CA HIS A 39 20.84 -11.57 -11.96
C HIS A 39 19.64 -12.26 -11.28
N ARG A 40 19.07 -11.66 -10.22
CA ARG A 40 17.98 -12.26 -9.43
C ARG A 40 16.61 -12.19 -10.11
N TYR A 41 16.54 -11.56 -11.28
CA TYR A 41 15.32 -11.24 -12.00
C TYR A 41 15.18 -12.11 -13.24
N ASP A 42 15.27 -13.41 -13.05
CA ASP A 42 15.00 -14.39 -14.11
C ASP A 42 13.50 -14.51 -14.37
N GLU A 43 13.11 -15.18 -15.45
CA GLU A 43 11.70 -15.40 -15.81
C GLU A 43 10.90 -16.06 -14.68
N ARG A 44 11.49 -17.05 -13.99
CA ARG A 44 10.88 -17.70 -12.82
C ARG A 44 10.58 -16.70 -11.70
N TYR A 45 11.49 -15.77 -11.45
CA TYR A 45 11.26 -14.73 -10.45
C TYR A 45 10.06 -13.86 -10.83
N TYR A 46 9.96 -13.43 -12.09
CA TYR A 46 8.83 -12.63 -12.55
C TYR A 46 7.51 -13.37 -12.48
N GLN A 47 7.48 -14.66 -12.85
CA GLN A 47 6.27 -15.48 -12.74
C GLN A 47 5.77 -15.60 -11.29
N VAL A 48 6.68 -15.96 -10.36
CA VAL A 48 6.33 -16.07 -8.93
C VAL A 48 5.90 -14.71 -8.37
N ASN A 49 6.64 -13.65 -8.69
CA ASN A 49 6.36 -12.31 -8.18
C ASN A 49 5.05 -11.74 -8.73
N ASN A 50 4.70 -11.99 -10.00
CA ASN A 50 3.42 -11.56 -10.56
C ASN A 50 2.24 -12.29 -9.91
N ARG A 51 2.37 -13.61 -9.68
CA ARG A 51 1.36 -14.38 -8.92
C ARG A 51 1.24 -13.88 -7.48
N ALA A 52 2.36 -13.62 -6.82
CA ALA A 52 2.38 -13.07 -5.48
C ALA A 52 1.68 -11.70 -5.41
N LYS A 53 1.95 -10.79 -6.36
CA LYS A 53 1.26 -9.49 -6.45
C LYS A 53 -0.26 -9.63 -6.58
N GLY A 54 -0.73 -10.55 -7.43
CA GLY A 54 -2.16 -10.85 -7.56
C GLY A 54 -2.75 -11.34 -6.23
N ARG A 55 -2.09 -12.30 -5.57
CA ARG A 55 -2.54 -12.80 -4.26
C ARG A 55 -2.51 -11.74 -3.16
N THR A 56 -1.53 -10.85 -3.16
CA THR A 56 -1.49 -9.70 -2.24
C THR A 56 -2.70 -8.79 -2.46
N TRP A 57 -3.14 -8.61 -3.70
CA TRP A 57 -4.33 -7.81 -4.00
C TRP A 57 -5.61 -8.41 -3.42
N ASP A 58 -5.78 -9.74 -3.54
CA ASP A 58 -6.89 -10.48 -2.92
C ASP A 58 -6.86 -10.36 -1.39
N ILE A 59 -5.69 -10.55 -0.79
CA ILE A 59 -5.51 -10.47 0.67
C ILE A 59 -5.83 -9.06 1.17
N MET A 60 -5.38 -8.01 0.47
CA MET A 60 -5.66 -6.63 0.86
C MET A 60 -7.14 -6.29 0.78
N LEU A 61 -7.87 -6.84 -0.19
CA LEU A 61 -9.33 -6.71 -0.25
C LEU A 61 -9.98 -7.30 1.01
N VAL A 62 -9.58 -8.50 1.41
CA VAL A 62 -10.10 -9.14 2.65
C VAL A 62 -9.75 -8.30 3.89
N ILE A 63 -8.51 -7.80 3.98
CA ILE A 63 -8.09 -6.93 5.09
C ILE A 63 -8.96 -5.66 5.14
N MET A 64 -9.21 -5.00 4.01
CA MET A 64 -10.07 -3.81 3.96
C MET A 64 -11.51 -4.13 4.38
N LEU A 65 -12.07 -5.25 3.94
CA LEU A 65 -13.42 -5.69 4.34
C LEU A 65 -13.54 -5.97 5.84
N ILE A 66 -12.50 -6.50 6.48
CA ILE A 66 -12.47 -6.72 7.93
C ILE A 66 -12.23 -5.41 8.68
N THR A 67 -11.40 -4.52 8.14
CA THR A 67 -11.09 -3.24 8.77
C THR A 67 -12.31 -2.31 8.80
N TRP A 68 -13.19 -2.41 7.80
CA TRP A 68 -14.38 -1.57 7.68
C TRP A 68 -15.34 -1.64 8.88
N PRO A 69 -15.82 -2.82 9.34
CA PRO A 69 -16.63 -2.92 10.54
C PRO A 69 -15.85 -2.57 11.81
N ILE A 70 -14.54 -2.87 11.88
CA ILE A 70 -13.70 -2.50 13.03
C ILE A 70 -13.70 -0.99 13.22
N VAL A 71 -13.44 -0.21 12.16
CA VAL A 71 -13.43 1.26 12.23
C VAL A 71 -14.79 1.80 12.68
N ILE A 72 -15.90 1.24 12.19
CA ILE A 72 -17.25 1.67 12.60
C ILE A 72 -17.49 1.39 14.10
N ILE A 73 -17.06 0.23 14.61
CA ILE A 73 -17.28 -0.15 16.02
C ILE A 73 -16.52 0.77 16.97
N PHE A 74 -15.27 1.12 16.64
CA PHE A 74 -14.40 1.88 17.55
C PHE A 74 -14.49 3.41 17.36
N ASP A 75 -14.53 3.88 16.11
CA ASP A 75 -14.49 5.31 15.76
C ASP A 75 -15.83 5.84 15.23
N GLY A 76 -16.83 4.98 15.05
CA GLY A 76 -18.10 5.34 14.43
C GLY A 76 -17.96 5.70 12.95
N ILE A 77 -18.99 6.35 12.40
CA ILE A 77 -18.93 6.91 11.04
C ILE A 77 -18.17 8.23 11.11
N SER A 78 -16.86 8.16 10.91
CA SER A 78 -15.95 9.32 10.96
C SER A 78 -15.01 9.34 9.75
N PHE A 79 -14.00 10.22 9.76
CA PHE A 79 -13.05 10.37 8.65
C PHE A 79 -12.39 9.05 8.23
N ALA A 80 -11.99 8.21 9.20
CA ALA A 80 -11.32 6.93 8.91
C ALA A 80 -12.20 5.99 8.08
N PHE A 81 -13.51 5.97 8.35
CA PHE A 81 -14.49 5.19 7.58
C PHE A 81 -14.57 5.68 6.12
N PHE A 82 -14.67 6.99 5.90
CA PHE A 82 -14.74 7.55 4.55
C PHE A 82 -13.42 7.34 3.79
N LEU A 83 -12.28 7.53 4.45
CA LEU A 83 -10.98 7.28 3.87
C LEU A 83 -10.84 5.81 3.44
N LEU A 84 -11.20 4.87 4.32
CA LEU A 84 -11.16 3.44 4.01
C LEU A 84 -12.11 3.08 2.86
N THR A 85 -13.28 3.72 2.79
CA THR A 85 -14.23 3.55 1.69
C THR A 85 -13.66 4.05 0.36
N ILE A 86 -13.02 5.23 0.35
CA ILE A 86 -12.35 5.76 -0.84
C ILE A 86 -11.20 4.84 -1.28
N LEU A 87 -10.40 4.35 -0.34
CA LEU A 87 -9.31 3.41 -0.63
C LEU A 87 -9.84 2.10 -1.22
N TYR A 88 -10.93 1.56 -0.66
CA TYR A 88 -11.60 0.38 -1.21
C TYR A 88 -12.11 0.63 -2.64
N MET A 89 -12.77 1.76 -2.89
CA MET A 89 -13.23 2.14 -4.22
C MET A 89 -12.08 2.26 -5.22
N LEU A 90 -10.99 2.95 -4.84
CA LEU A 90 -9.80 3.08 -5.67
C LEU A 90 -9.15 1.72 -5.95
N HIS A 91 -9.09 0.82 -4.96
CA HIS A 91 -8.60 -0.55 -5.13
C HIS A 91 -9.43 -1.29 -6.19
N CYS A 92 -10.76 -1.25 -6.10
CA CYS A 92 -11.61 -1.89 -7.12
C CYS A 92 -11.47 -1.24 -8.51
N ILE A 93 -11.42 0.10 -8.59
CA ILE A 93 -11.29 0.83 -9.86
C ILE A 93 -9.95 0.53 -10.54
N ILE A 94 -8.84 0.58 -9.81
CA ILE A 94 -7.51 0.30 -10.35
C ILE A 94 -7.45 -1.13 -10.90
N PHE A 95 -8.03 -2.09 -10.17
CA PHE A 95 -8.13 -3.47 -10.65
C PHE A 95 -8.95 -3.56 -11.94
N GLY A 96 -10.13 -2.95 -11.97
CA GLY A 96 -11.00 -2.93 -13.15
C GLY A 96 -10.33 -2.31 -14.38
N VAL A 97 -9.66 -1.16 -14.20
CA VAL A 97 -8.91 -0.48 -15.27
C VAL A 97 -7.74 -1.34 -15.75
N ALA A 98 -6.97 -1.92 -14.83
CA ALA A 98 -5.85 -2.80 -15.19
C ALA A 98 -6.35 -4.04 -15.94
N ALA A 99 -7.41 -4.69 -15.47
CA ALA A 99 -8.01 -5.85 -16.13
C ALA A 99 -8.49 -5.50 -17.55
N ALA A 100 -9.23 -4.41 -17.72
CA ALA A 100 -9.69 -3.96 -19.04
C ALA A 100 -8.53 -3.61 -19.99
N PHE A 101 -7.46 -3.01 -19.47
CA PHE A 101 -6.29 -2.67 -20.27
C PHE A 101 -5.53 -3.91 -20.75
N TYR A 102 -5.37 -4.93 -19.90
CA TYR A 102 -4.69 -6.16 -20.32
C TYR A 102 -5.58 -7.02 -21.22
N GLN A 103 -6.89 -7.08 -20.95
CA GLN A 103 -7.85 -7.81 -21.78
C GLN A 103 -7.96 -7.22 -23.20
N SER A 104 -7.84 -5.90 -23.37
CA SER A 104 -7.87 -5.28 -24.71
C SER A 104 -6.60 -5.50 -25.54
N LYS A 105 -5.54 -6.08 -24.94
CA LYS A 105 -4.27 -6.40 -25.60
C LYS A 105 -4.10 -7.89 -25.91
N GLU A 106 -5.01 -8.74 -25.43
CA GLU A 106 -5.14 -10.15 -25.83
C GLU A 106 -6.03 -10.26 -27.07
#